data_AF-A0A554J108-F1
#
_entry.id   AF-A0A554J108-F1
#
_cell.length_a   1.000
_cell.length_b   1.000
_cell.length_c   1.000
_cell.angle_alpha   90.00
_cell.angle_beta   90.00
_cell.angle_gamma   90.00
#
_symmetry.space_group_name_H-M   'P 1'
#
loop_
_entity.id
_entity.type
_entity.pdbx_description
1 polymer ?
#
loop_
_entity_poly.entity_id
_entity_poly.type
_entity_poly.pdbx_seq_one_letter_code
_entity_poly.pdbx_strand_id
1 'polypeptide(L)'
;SALEHLAKEGYNPQYGARPLKRLIQTKILTPIANMMVSRGIMEGGTVKIDYDTKGGIDGRGDFTFDVKKGAERERGARARAASRA
;
A
#
# COMPACT_ATOMS: atom_id res chain seq x y z
N SER A 1 -1.27 3.67 14.31
CA SER A 1 -1.50 3.97 12.88
C SER A 1 -0.19 3.81 12.11
N ALA A 2 -0.23 3.64 10.78
CA ALA A 2 1.00 3.51 9.97
C ALA A 2 2.01 4.65 10.13
N LEU A 3 1.53 5.90 10.28
CA LEU A 3 2.40 7.07 10.45
C LEU A 3 3.20 7.03 11.75
N GLU A 4 2.57 6.60 12.85
CA GLU A 4 3.23 6.48 14.16
C GLU A 4 4.36 5.45 14.12
N HIS A 5 4.13 4.31 13.47
CA HIS A 5 5.16 3.28 13.34
C HIS A 5 6.34 3.77 12.48
N LEU A 6 6.05 4.43 11.36
CA LEU A 6 7.09 5.02 10.51
C LEU A 6 7.89 6.11 11.25
N ALA A 7 7.24 6.95 12.05
CA ALA A 7 7.92 7.96 12.84
C ALA A 7 8.84 7.33 13.90
N LYS A 8 8.38 6.27 14.56
CA LYS A 8 9.14 5.55 15.59
C LYS A 8 10.37 4.85 15.03
N GLU A 9 10.22 4.11 13.93
CA GLU A 9 11.30 3.30 13.35
C GLU A 9 12.18 4.10 12.36
N GLY A 10 11.62 5.13 11.73
CA GLY A 10 12.30 5.93 10.71
C GLY A 10 13.11 7.10 11.27
N TYR A 11 13.00 7.40 12.57
CA TYR A 11 13.73 8.45 13.24
C TYR A 11 14.85 7.88 14.10
N ASN A 12 16.07 8.38 13.91
CA ASN A 12 17.19 8.08 14.78
C ASN A 12 17.72 9.38 15.40
N PRO A 13 17.92 9.49 16.73
CA PRO A 13 18.41 10.72 17.37
C PRO A 13 19.71 11.27 16.79
N GLN A 14 20.63 10.40 16.36
CA GLN A 14 21.93 10.78 15.80
C GLN A 14 21.85 11.17 14.31
N TYR A 15 20.88 10.62 13.57
CA TYR A 15 20.79 10.77 12.11
C TYR A 15 19.52 11.49 11.62
N GLY A 16 18.62 11.87 12.52
CA GLY A 16 17.29 12.41 12.21
C GLY A 16 16.43 11.42 11.40
N ALA A 17 15.61 11.96 10.49
CA ALA A 17 14.72 11.18 9.63
C ALA A 17 15.41 10.55 8.39
N ARG A 18 16.75 10.54 8.32
CA ARG A 18 17.47 9.91 7.20
C ARG A 18 17.08 8.44 6.97
N PRO A 19 16.90 7.60 8.02
CA PRO A 19 16.46 6.22 7.84
C PRO A 19 15.02 6.10 7.31
N LEU A 20 14.16 7.08 7.56
CA LEU A 20 12.73 7.06 7.19
C LEU A 20 12.51 6.79 5.70
N LYS A 21 13.30 7.44 4.83
CA LYS A 21 13.20 7.21 3.37
C LYS A 21 13.44 5.75 3.02
N ARG A 22 14.46 5.13 3.62
CA ARG A 22 14.79 3.72 3.37
C ARG A 22 13.71 2.79 3.92
N LEU A 23 13.16 3.11 5.09
CA LEU A 23 12.06 2.35 5.69
C LEU A 23 10.83 2.35 4.79
N ILE A 24 10.38 3.53 4.34
CA ILE A 24 9.24 3.67 3.42
C ILE A 24 9.50 2.88 2.13
N GLN A 25 10.70 2.98 1.55
CA GLN A 25 11.04 2.23 0.35
C GLN A 25 10.88 0.72 0.55
N THR A 26 11.49 0.19 1.61
CA THR A 26 11.57 -1.26 1.82
C THR A 26 10.24 -1.86 2.26
N LYS A 27 9.51 -1.16 3.15
CA LYS A 27 8.30 -1.69 3.79
C LYS A 27 7.01 -1.32 3.08
N ILE A 28 7.01 -0.27 2.25
CA ILE A 28 5.80 0.22 1.58
C ILE A 28 5.95 0.15 0.06
N LEU A 29 6.97 0.82 -0.49
CA LEU A 29 7.08 0.94 -1.96
C LEU A 29 7.40 -0.39 -2.64
N THR A 30 8.31 -1.20 -2.08
CA THR A 30 8.65 -2.51 -2.65
C THR A 30 7.44 -3.47 -2.70
N PRO A 31 6.66 -3.66 -1.62
CA PRO A 31 5.42 -4.45 -1.69
C PRO A 31 4.40 -3.92 -2.70
N ILE A 32 4.22 -2.59 -2.77
CA ILE A 32 3.31 -1.97 -3.74
C ILE A 32 3.78 -2.24 -5.17
N ALA A 33 5.08 -2.08 -5.45
CA ALA A 33 5.64 -2.38 -6.76
C ALA A 33 5.40 -3.85 -7.15
N ASN A 34 5.61 -4.79 -6.22
CA ASN A 34 5.32 -6.21 -6.46
C ASN A 34 3.83 -6.45 -6.76
N MET A 35 2.93 -5.78 -6.05
CA MET A 35 1.48 -5.84 -6.31
C MET A 35 1.08 -5.21 -7.64
N MET A 36 1.79 -4.19 -8.13
CA MET A 36 1.58 -3.64 -9.47
C MET A 36 2.01 -4.65 -10.55
N VAL A 37 3.17 -5.29 -10.38
CA VAL A 37 3.66 -6.31 -11.33
C VAL A 37 2.75 -7.53 -11.38
N SER A 38 2.22 -7.97 -10.23
CA SER A 38 1.26 -9.10 -10.17
C SER A 38 -0.15 -8.76 -10.69
N ARG A 39 -0.34 -7.57 -11.28
CA ARG A 39 -1.64 -7.01 -11.73
C ARG A 39 -2.66 -6.84 -10.60
N GLY A 40 -2.22 -6.78 -9.34
CA GLY A 40 -3.06 -6.51 -8.18
C GLY A 40 -3.49 -5.04 -8.08
N ILE A 41 -2.65 -4.11 -8.53
CA ILE A 41 -2.91 -2.66 -8.56
C ILE A 41 -2.89 -2.19 -10.02
N MET A 42 -3.95 -1.53 -10.46
CA MET A 42 -4.08 -0.99 -11.82
C MET A 42 -3.98 0.54 -11.81
N GLU A 43 -3.73 1.14 -12.98
CA GLU A 43 -3.78 2.58 -13.15
C GLU A 43 -5.11 3.18 -12.64
N GLY A 44 -5.01 4.34 -12.01
CA GLY A 44 -6.13 4.98 -11.32
C GLY A 44 -6.62 4.27 -10.06
N GLY A 45 -5.95 3.20 -9.62
CA GLY A 45 -6.20 2.55 -8.33
C GLY A 45 -5.71 3.37 -7.15
N THR A 46 -6.33 3.19 -5.99
CA THR A 46 -5.90 3.81 -4.72
C THR A 46 -5.51 2.72 -3.75
N VAL A 47 -4.37 2.88 -3.07
CA VAL A 47 -3.91 1.97 -2.02
C VAL A 47 -3.98 2.70 -0.68
N LYS A 48 -4.77 2.17 0.24
CA LYS A 48 -4.78 2.62 1.63
C LYS A 48 -3.80 1.74 2.43
N ILE A 49 -2.91 2.40 3.15
CA ILE A 49 -1.89 1.74 3.97
C ILE A 49 -2.25 1.95 5.43
N ASP A 50 -2.21 0.89 6.23
CA ASP A 50 -2.29 0.98 7.68
C ASP A 50 -1.25 0.06 8.34
N TYR A 51 -1.14 0.12 9.66
CA TYR A 51 -0.24 -0.72 10.44
C TYR A 51 -1.01 -1.40 11.56
N ASP A 52 -1.11 -2.73 11.46
CA ASP A 52 -1.79 -3.55 12.44
C ASP A 52 -0.79 -4.02 13.51
N THR A 53 -0.97 -3.54 14.74
CA THR A 53 -0.14 -3.90 15.89
C THR A 53 -0.46 -5.28 16.47
N LYS A 54 -1.55 -5.94 16.04
CA LYS A 54 -2.07 -7.18 16.64
C LYS A 54 -2.02 -8.40 15.69
N GLY A 55 -1.93 -8.19 14.38
CA GLY A 55 -2.06 -9.24 13.36
C GLY A 55 -0.77 -9.92 12.87
N GLY A 56 0.39 -9.60 13.44
CA GLY A 56 1.68 -10.14 12.99
C GLY A 56 1.89 -11.62 13.28
N ILE A 57 2.35 -12.39 12.28
CA ILE A 57 2.65 -13.83 12.36
C ILE A 57 3.72 -14.16 13.43
N ASP A 58 4.51 -13.17 13.84
CA ASP A 58 5.61 -13.27 14.79
C ASP A 58 5.46 -12.34 16.02
N GLY A 59 4.25 -11.81 16.26
CA GLY A 59 3.98 -10.85 17.34
C GLY A 59 4.52 -9.44 17.09
N ARG A 60 5.12 -9.17 15.92
CA ARG A 60 5.49 -7.82 15.47
C ARG A 60 4.41 -7.31 14.53
N GLY A 61 3.93 -6.09 14.74
CA GLY A 61 2.91 -5.51 13.87
C GLY A 61 3.38 -5.45 12.41
N ASP A 62 2.44 -5.56 11.46
CA ASP A 62 2.72 -5.56 10.04
C ASP A 62 1.90 -4.50 9.28
N PHE A 63 2.40 -4.09 8.12
CA PHE A 63 1.71 -3.16 7.24
C PHE A 63 0.60 -3.87 6.47
N THR A 64 -0.59 -3.30 6.50
CA THR A 64 -1.74 -3.77 5.73
C THR A 64 -1.97 -2.85 4.54
N PHE A 65 -2.34 -3.45 3.40
CA PHE A 65 -2.53 -2.75 2.14
C PHE A 65 -3.93 -3.05 1.61
N ASP A 66 -4.82 -2.08 1.69
CA ASP A 66 -6.17 -2.16 1.12
C ASP A 66 -6.15 -1.50 -0.27
N VAL A 67 -6.27 -2.31 -1.32
CA VAL A 67 -6.20 -1.88 -2.72
C VAL A 67 -7.61 -1.71 -3.29
N LYS A 68 -7.97 -0.47 -3.61
CA LYS A 68 -9.19 -0.16 -4.38
C LYS A 68 -8.85 -0.05 -5.87
N LYS A 69 -9.45 -0.92 -6.68
CA LYS A 69 -9.27 -0.92 -8.14
C LYS A 69 -9.84 0.37 -8.74
N GLY A 70 -9.09 0.95 -9.68
CA GLY A 70 -9.50 2.17 -10.38
C GLY A 70 -10.76 1.95 -11.22
N ALA A 71 -11.62 2.97 -11.27
CA ALA A 71 -12.93 2.98 -11.93
C ALA A 71 -12.91 2.70 -13.44
N GLU A 72 -11.74 2.60 -14.08
CA GLU A 72 -11.62 2.38 -15.53
C GLU A 72 -12.15 1.02 -15.99
N ARG A 73 -11.94 -0.05 -15.21
CA ARG A 73 -12.61 -1.34 -15.48
C ARG A 73 -14.11 -1.30 -15.24
N GLU A 74 -14.58 -0.49 -14.29
CA GLU A 74 -16.01 -0.37 -14.01
C GLU A 74 -16.73 0.33 -15.18
N ARG A 75 -16.12 1.40 -15.72
CA ARG A 75 -16.59 2.06 -16.95
C ARG A 75 -16.51 1.14 -18.17
N GLY A 76 -15.39 0.44 -18.37
CA GLY A 76 -15.23 -0.50 -19.48
C GLY A 76 -16.15 -1.72 -19.41
N ALA A 77 -16.42 -2.25 -18.21
CA ALA A 77 -17.37 -3.34 -18.01
C ALA A 77 -18.82 -2.90 -18.22
N ARG A 78 -19.21 -1.72 -17.70
CA ARG A 78 -20.55 -1.14 -17.93
C ARG A 78 -20.77 -0.80 -19.41
N ALA A 79 -19.77 -0.24 -20.09
CA ALA A 79 -19.87 0.06 -21.53
C ALA A 79 -20.06 -1.20 -22.39
N ARG A 80 -19.38 -2.30 -22.07
CA ARG A 80 -19.55 -3.58 -22.78
C ARG A 80 -20.88 -4.29 -22.47
N ALA A 81 -21.43 -4.07 -21.27
CA ALA A 81 -22.75 -4.60 -20.91
C ALA A 81 -23.87 -3.84 -21.62
N ALA A 82 -23.75 -2.51 -21.74
CA ALA A 82 -24.74 -1.66 -22.43
C ALA A 82 -24.77 -1.85 -23.95
N SER A 83 -23.67 -2.29 -24.58
CA SER A 83 -23.62 -2.55 -26.03
C SER A 83 -24.16 -3.93 -26.45
N ARG A 84 -24.68 -4.73 -25.50
CA ARG A 84 -25.24 -6.07 -25.73
C ARG A 84 -26.76 -6.14 -25.47
N ALA A 85 -27.38 -5.02 -25.09
CA ALA A 85 -28.82 -4.84 -24.97
C ALA A 85 -29.33 -4.06 -26.19
#